data_AF-A0A6I1NDI6-F1
#
_entry.id   AF-A0A6I1NDI6-F1
#
_cell.length_a   1.000
_cell.length_b   1.000
_cell.length_c   1.000
_cell.angle_alpha   90.00
_cell.angle_beta   90.00
_cell.angle_gamma   90.00
#
_symmetry.space_group_name_H-M   'P 1'
#
loop_
_entity.id
_entity.type
_entity.pdbx_description
1 polymer ?
#
loop_
_entity_poly.entity_id
_entity_poly.type
_entity_poly.pdbx_seq_one_letter_code
_entity_poly.pdbx_strand_id
1 'polypeptide(L)' 'MICVPVFQAAREKFSHLAATAYENTDNLTGPHRKVAMGVVHLIELAQRQVDSLPEEEPPAITN' A
#
# COMPACT_ATOMS: atom_id res chain seq x y z
N MET A 1 -20.73 4.30 -0.22
CA MET A 1 -20.56 3.72 -1.58
C MET A 1 -19.26 4.21 -2.22
N ILE A 2 -18.11 3.93 -1.61
CA ILE A 2 -16.82 3.88 -2.32
C ILE A 2 -16.44 2.41 -2.28
N CYS A 3 -16.70 1.75 -3.40
CA CYS A 3 -16.80 0.30 -3.54
C CYS A 3 -15.43 -0.36 -3.28
N VAL A 4 -15.42 -1.50 -2.57
CA VAL A 4 -14.35 -2.50 -2.40
C VAL A 4 -13.27 -2.55 -3.50
N PRO A 5 -13.58 -2.48 -4.83
CA PRO A 5 -12.57 -2.41 -5.90
C PRO A 5 -11.55 -1.27 -5.77
N VAL A 6 -11.88 -0.12 -5.18
CA VAL A 6 -10.91 0.99 -5.00
C VAL A 6 -9.84 0.62 -3.97
N PHE A 7 -10.26 -0.01 -2.87
CA PHE A 7 -9.33 -0.49 -1.85
C PHE A 7 -8.48 -1.65 -2.36
N GLN A 8 -9.07 -2.57 -3.11
CA GLN A 8 -8.35 -3.70 -3.70
C GLN A 8 -7.33 -3.25 -4.76
N ALA A 9 -7.70 -2.29 -5.63
CA ALA A 9 -6.78 -1.68 -6.59
C ALA A 9 -5.66 -0.88 -5.91
N ALA A 10 -5.93 -0.26 -4.76
CA ALA A 10 -4.91 0.42 -3.97
C ALA A 10 -3.90 -0.59 -3.38
N ARG A 11 -4.37 -1.71 -2.83
CA ARG A 11 -3.50 -2.79 -2.27
C ARG A 11 -2.53 -3.33 -3.31
N GLU A 12 -3.02 -3.68 -4.49
CA GLU A 12 -2.17 -4.19 -5.58
C GLU A 12 -1.11 -3.16 -6.01
N LYS A 13 -1.52 -1.89 -6.15
CA LYS A 13 -0.59 -0.81 -6.51
C LYS A 13 0.49 -0.60 -5.46
N PHE A 14 0.12 -0.61 -4.18
CA PHE A 14 1.10 -0.44 -3.12
C PHE A 14 2.08 -1.63 -3.04
N SER A 15 1.62 -2.85 -3.30
CA SER A 15 2.49 -4.04 -3.36
C SER A 15 3.55 -3.90 -4.46
N HIS A 16 3.13 -3.45 -5.65
CA HIS A 16 4.04 -3.19 -6.76
C HIS A 16 5.02 -2.04 -6.47
N LEU A 17 4.53 -0.93 -5.92
CA LEU A 17 5.38 0.21 -5.51
C LEU A 17 6.43 -0.17 -4.47
N ALA A 18 6.07 -1.02 -3.50
CA ALA A 18 7.01 -1.53 -2.51
C ALA A 18 8.12 -2.36 -3.18
N ALA A 19 7.76 -3.29 -4.07
CA ALA A 19 8.73 -4.10 -4.81
C ALA A 19 9.69 -3.24 -5.65
N THR A 20 9.18 -2.26 -6.41
CA THR A 20 9.99 -1.33 -7.21
C THR A 20 10.87 -0.42 -6.35
N ALA A 21 10.40 -0.01 -5.18
CA ALA A 21 11.19 0.78 -4.23
C ALA A 21 12.32 -0.06 -3.63
N TYR A 22 12.06 -1.33 -3.26
CA TYR A 22 13.07 -2.28 -2.78
C TYR A 22 14.15 -2.54 -3.84
N GLU A 23 13.77 -2.84 -5.09
CA GLU A 23 14.73 -3.02 -6.20
C GLU A 23 15.60 -1.78 -6.45
N ASN A 24 15.03 -0.57 -6.32
CA ASN A 24 15.80 0.67 -6.41
C ASN A 24 16.68 0.93 -5.19
N THR A 25 16.28 0.51 -3.98
CA THR A 25 17.09 0.67 -2.76
C THR A 25 18.36 -0.17 -2.78
N ASP A 26 18.34 -1.35 -3.39
CA ASP A 26 19.50 -2.26 -3.43
C ASP A 26 20.64 -1.73 -4.31
N ASN A 27 20.31 -0.93 -5.33
CA ASN A 27 21.30 -0.27 -6.19
C ASN A 27 21.82 1.06 -5.62
N LEU A 28 21.29 1.53 -4.49
CA LEU A 28 21.69 2.79 -3.86
C LEU A 28 22.63 2.55 -2.67
N THR A 29 23.71 3.33 -2.58
CA THR A 29 24.65 3.31 -1.45
C THR A 29 24.66 4.65 -0.70
N GLY A 30 25.09 4.63 0.57
CA GLY A 30 25.25 5.85 1.37
C GLY A 30 23.93 6.54 1.77
N PRO A 31 23.89 7.89 1.82
CA PRO A 31 22.71 8.65 2.26
C PRO A 31 21.45 8.38 1.43
N HIS A 32 21.60 8.09 0.13
CA HIS A 32 20.48 7.80 -0.77
C HIS A 32 19.75 6.50 -0.42
N ARG A 33 20.48 5.49 0.09
CA ARG A 33 19.87 4.25 0.60
C ARG A 33 18.95 4.51 1.79
N LYS A 34 19.32 5.43 2.68
CA LYS A 34 18.50 5.79 3.85
C LYS A 34 17.20 6.49 3.44
N VAL A 35 17.28 7.39 2.46
CA VAL A 35 16.10 8.06 1.91
C VAL A 35 15.17 7.06 1.22
N ALA A 36 15.72 6.16 0.41
CA ALA A 36 14.93 5.17 -0.31
C ALA A 36 14.30 4.13 0.65
N MET A 37 15.02 3.69 1.70
CA MET A 37 14.44 2.91 2.80
C MET A 37 13.30 3.66 3.52
N GLY A 38 13.42 4.97 3.70
CA GLY A 38 12.34 5.79 4.24
C GLY A 38 11.08 5.79 3.36
N VAL A 39 11.26 5.87 2.03
CA VAL A 39 10.15 5.80 1.05
C VAL A 39 9.47 4.43 1.10
N VAL A 40 10.24 3.34 1.16
CA VAL A 40 9.71 1.98 1.36
C VAL A 40 8.83 1.92 2.61
N HIS A 41 9.30 2.46 3.72
CA HIS A 41 8.54 2.42 4.99
C HIS A 41 7.25 3.25 4.93
N LEU A 42 7.23 4.36 4.18
CA LEU A 42 6.01 5.14 3.92
C LEU A 42 4.99 4.35 3.08
N ILE A 43 5.46 3.55 2.11
CA ILE A 43 4.60 2.68 1.31
C ILE A 43 3.99 1.57 2.17
N GLU A 44 4.78 0.94 3.04
CA GLU A 44 4.29 -0.08 3.99
C GLU A 44 3.26 0.50 4.98
N LEU A 45 3.46 1.72 5.45
CA LEU A 45 2.49 2.42 6.29
C LEU A 45 1.17 2.69 5.55
N ALA A 46 1.24 3.05 4.27
CA ALA A 46 0.05 3.25 3.45
C ALA A 46 -0.72 1.93 3.21
N GLN A 47 -0.01 0.82 2.99
CA GLN A 47 -0.62 -0.52 2.89
C GLN A 47 -1.38 -0.87 4.17
N ARG A 48 -0.75 -0.69 5.34
CA ARG A 48 -1.41 -0.97 6.62
C ARG A 48 -2.66 -0.14 6.86
N GLN A 49 -2.67 1.12 6.42
CA GLN A 49 -3.87 1.95 6.50
C GLN A 49 -4.98 1.39 5.61
N VAL A 50 -4.65 0.99 4.38
CA VAL A 50 -5.61 0.37 3.45
C VAL A 50 -6.12 -0.98 3.96
N ASP A 51 -5.27 -1.81 4.54
CA ASP A 51 -5.63 -3.11 5.11
C ASP A 51 -6.44 -2.97 6.42
N SER A 52 -6.30 -1.85 7.14
CA SER A 52 -7.04 -1.57 8.38
C SER A 52 -8.46 -1.09 8.16
N LEU A 53 -8.81 -0.73 6.92
CA LEU A 53 -10.14 -0.26 6.60
C LEU A 53 -11.08 -1.46 6.49
N PRO A 54 -12.15 -1.52 7.31
CA PRO A 54 -13.09 -2.61 7.24
C PRO A 54 -13.75 -2.62 5.86
N GLU A 55 -13.83 -3.79 5.24
CA GLU A 55 -14.64 -4.00 4.05
C GLU A 55 -16.09 -3.68 4.47
N GLU A 56 -16.61 -2.54 4.00
CA GLU A 56 -17.99 -2.13 4.26
C GLU A 56 -18.90 -3.17 3.59
N GLU A 57 -19.37 -4.15 4.36
CA GLU A 57 -20.33 -5.14 3.89
C GLU A 57 -21.63 -4.39 3.52
N PRO A 58 -22.16 -4.53 2.30
CA PRO A 58 -23.38 -3.84 1.90
C PRO A 58 -24.50 -4.21 2.89
N PRO A 59 -25.33 -3.25 3.32
CA PRO A 59 -26.41 -3.55 4.25
C PRO A 59 -27.27 -4.65 3.63
N ALA A 60 -27.30 -5.80 4.29
CA ALA A 60 -28.19 -6.89 3.94
C ALA A 60 -29.62 -6.34 3.96
N ILE A 61 -30.18 -6.12 2.78
CA ILE A 61 -31.60 -5.80 2.65
C ILE A 61 -32.34 -7.09 3.00
N THR A 62 -32.68 -7.24 4.28
CA THR A 62 -33.63 -8.25 4.75
C THR A 62 -35.03 -7.75 4.38
N ASN A 63 -35.57 -8.30 3.30
CA ASN A 63 -37.01 -8.26 2.99
C ASN A 63 -37.65 -9.59 3.37
#